data_AF-A0ABD6CFI5-F1
#
_entry.id   AF-A0ABD6CFI5-F1
#
_cell.length_a   1.000
_cell.length_b   1.000
_cell.length_c   1.000
_cell.angle_alpha   90.00
_cell.angle_beta   90.00
_cell.angle_gamma   90.00
#
_symmetry.space_group_name_H-M   'P 1'
#
loop_
_entity.id
_entity.type
_entity.pdbx_description
1 polymer ?
#
loop_
_entity_poly.entity_id
_entity_poly.type
_entity_poly.pdbx_seq_one_letter_code
_entity_poly.pdbx_strand_id
1 'polypeptide(L)'
;MSTGVQESETEAQESEAEAEESPAQAQRMERKRQRAEQRDLQEEAKAELGDADETIELKVFRYDPEVEGKEEPRFDTFHVPYFKGMTVLDALIYARDHFDSSLTFRHSCRQAICGSDALFVNGSQRLGCKTQLSDLDDPVRIEPLPHQDVVKDLVVDMQHFYDQMESVEPYFQTNDTPSVSDLEEQRQDRENREKIKMSTRCIWCGACMSSCNIAAGDNKYLGPAAINKAYRFAMDEREGEDMKQHRLNIIEQEHGVWRCQTQFSCTEVCPKDIPLTEHIQELKREAVKNNLKFW
;
A
#
# COMPACT_ATOMS: atom_id res chain seq x y z
N MET A 1 100.08 -28.01 11.25
CA MET A 1 100.49 -26.65 10.84
C MET A 1 99.69 -26.30 9.59
N SER A 2 99.13 -25.08 9.56
CA SER A 2 98.63 -24.36 8.38
C SER A 2 97.44 -24.96 7.61
N THR A 3 96.42 -24.22 7.18
CA THR A 3 96.25 -22.76 6.95
C THR A 3 94.75 -22.48 6.92
N GLY A 4 94.32 -21.31 7.43
CA GLY A 4 92.97 -20.77 7.23
C GLY A 4 92.91 -19.81 6.03
N VAL A 5 91.68 -19.61 5.51
CA VAL A 5 91.22 -18.45 4.72
C VAL A 5 89.72 -18.27 5.01
N GLN A 6 89.28 -17.03 5.24
CA GLN A 6 87.87 -16.60 5.42
C GLN A 6 87.25 -16.24 4.06
N GLU A 7 85.92 -16.43 3.89
CA GLU A 7 85.06 -15.47 3.17
C GLU A 7 83.54 -15.72 3.37
N SER A 8 82.85 -14.63 3.71
CA SER A 8 81.43 -14.23 3.61
C SER A 8 80.28 -15.24 3.72
N GLU A 9 79.45 -15.09 4.77
CA GLU A 9 78.04 -15.51 4.77
C GLU A 9 77.14 -14.28 4.64
N THR A 10 76.26 -14.31 3.63
CA THR A 10 75.30 -13.26 3.27
C THR A 10 74.03 -13.41 4.12
N GLU A 11 73.52 -12.31 4.68
CA GLU A 11 72.22 -12.23 5.36
C GLU A 11 71.07 -12.65 4.44
N ALA A 12 70.22 -13.58 4.91
CA ALA A 12 68.90 -13.84 4.34
C ALA A 12 67.84 -13.37 5.34
N GLN A 13 67.11 -12.32 4.97
CA GLN A 13 65.88 -11.89 5.63
C GLN A 13 64.73 -12.78 5.14
N GLU A 14 64.10 -13.51 6.06
CA GLU A 14 62.80 -14.16 5.81
C GLU A 14 61.68 -13.12 5.94
N SER A 15 60.94 -12.89 4.86
CA SER A 15 59.71 -12.09 4.85
C SER A 15 58.50 -12.95 5.20
N GLU A 16 57.79 -12.61 6.27
CA GLU A 16 56.47 -13.17 6.58
C GLU A 16 55.48 -12.74 5.49
N ALA A 17 54.86 -13.72 4.82
CA ALA A 17 53.79 -13.48 3.85
C ALA A 17 52.44 -13.41 4.57
N GLU A 18 51.81 -12.22 4.56
CA GLU A 18 50.41 -12.05 4.95
C GLU A 18 49.50 -12.82 3.98
N ALA A 19 48.65 -13.70 4.51
CA ALA A 19 47.70 -14.47 3.71
C ALA A 19 46.52 -13.58 3.26
N GLU A 20 46.42 -13.31 1.95
CA GLU A 20 45.29 -12.60 1.35
C GLU A 20 43.98 -13.42 1.49
N GLU A 21 42.97 -12.85 2.14
CA GLU A 21 41.64 -13.47 2.29
C GLU A 21 40.91 -13.61 0.94
N SER A 22 40.30 -14.78 0.70
CA SER A 22 39.56 -15.00 -0.55
C SER A 22 38.29 -14.13 -0.63
N PRO A 23 37.86 -13.70 -1.83
CA PRO A 23 36.65 -12.88 -2.01
C PRO A 23 35.37 -13.50 -1.42
N ALA A 24 35.29 -14.83 -1.37
CA ALA A 24 34.16 -15.55 -0.78
C ALA A 24 34.15 -15.47 0.77
N GLN A 25 35.33 -15.45 1.40
CA GLN A 25 35.45 -15.27 2.85
C GLN A 25 35.08 -13.84 3.26
N ALA A 26 35.57 -12.83 2.52
CA ALA A 26 35.21 -11.44 2.74
C ALA A 26 33.69 -11.20 2.64
N GLN A 27 33.02 -11.74 1.62
CA GLN A 27 31.55 -11.64 1.48
C GLN A 27 30.79 -12.33 2.62
N ARG A 28 31.29 -13.48 3.11
CA ARG A 28 30.66 -14.19 4.23
C ARG A 28 30.79 -13.42 5.53
N MET A 29 31.95 -12.81 5.77
CA MET A 29 32.22 -11.98 6.95
C MET A 29 31.37 -10.71 6.93
N GLU A 30 31.22 -10.07 5.77
CA GLU A 30 30.35 -8.90 5.60
C GLU A 30 28.88 -9.21 5.91
N ARG A 31 28.34 -10.33 5.39
CA ARG A 31 26.97 -10.76 5.73
C ARG A 31 26.79 -11.06 7.22
N LYS A 32 27.84 -11.58 7.88
CA LYS A 32 27.82 -11.86 9.32
C LYS A 32 27.82 -10.55 10.12
N ARG A 33 28.59 -9.54 9.69
CA ARG A 33 28.63 -8.21 10.30
C ARG A 33 27.28 -7.49 10.16
N GLN A 34 26.72 -7.48 8.95
CA GLN A 34 25.39 -6.90 8.70
C GLN A 34 24.29 -7.54 9.54
N ARG A 35 24.34 -8.88 9.74
CA ARG A 35 23.40 -9.59 10.61
C ARG A 35 23.58 -9.26 12.09
N ALA A 36 24.81 -9.05 12.53
CA ALA A 36 25.10 -8.63 13.90
C ALA A 36 24.62 -7.18 14.13
N GLU A 37 24.96 -6.25 13.23
CA GLU A 37 24.49 -4.86 13.28
C GLU A 37 22.95 -4.78 13.28
N GLN A 38 22.26 -5.57 12.47
CA GLN A 38 20.79 -5.62 12.52
C GLN A 38 20.24 -6.19 13.83
N ARG A 39 20.91 -7.18 14.43
CA ARG A 39 20.48 -7.74 15.71
C ARG A 39 20.70 -6.75 16.84
N ASP A 40 21.82 -6.05 16.85
CA ASP A 40 22.15 -5.06 17.86
C ASP A 40 21.18 -3.86 17.77
N LEU A 41 20.86 -3.39 16.56
CA LEU A 41 19.80 -2.39 16.33
C LEU A 41 18.42 -2.86 16.79
N GLN A 42 18.09 -4.15 16.61
CA GLN A 42 16.85 -4.73 17.12
C GLN A 42 16.83 -4.82 18.65
N GLU A 43 17.96 -5.15 19.28
CA GLU A 43 18.08 -5.22 20.73
C GLU A 43 18.02 -3.83 21.37
N GLU A 44 18.63 -2.82 20.76
CA GLU A 44 18.51 -1.41 21.18
C GLU A 44 17.09 -0.90 21.04
N ALA A 45 16.43 -1.08 19.89
CA ALA A 45 15.03 -0.71 19.71
C ALA A 45 14.10 -1.42 20.72
N LYS A 46 14.40 -2.67 21.05
CA LYS A 46 13.66 -3.45 22.05
C LYS A 46 13.92 -2.98 23.47
N ALA A 47 15.14 -2.51 23.78
CA ALA A 47 15.46 -1.90 25.06
C ALA A 47 14.76 -0.54 25.23
N GLU A 48 14.73 0.29 24.18
CA GLU A 48 13.97 1.55 24.16
C GLU A 48 12.46 1.31 24.36
N LEU A 49 11.91 0.25 23.75
CA LEU A 49 10.52 -0.18 23.96
C LEU A 49 10.26 -0.73 25.37
N GLY A 50 11.28 -1.31 26.02
CA GLY A 50 11.19 -1.84 27.38
C GLY A 50 11.23 -0.76 28.46
N ASP A 51 11.78 0.42 28.15
CA ASP A 51 11.84 1.62 29.00
C ASP A 51 10.69 2.61 28.72
N ALA A 52 9.74 2.25 27.85
CA ALA A 52 8.56 3.06 27.57
C ALA A 52 7.64 3.10 28.82
N ASP A 53 7.70 4.20 29.57
CA ASP A 53 6.83 4.46 30.72
C ASP A 53 5.33 4.60 30.35
N GLU A 54 5.01 4.74 29.06
CA GLU A 54 3.66 4.95 28.55
C GLU A 54 3.20 3.76 27.68
N THR A 55 1.97 3.30 27.91
CA THR A 55 1.33 2.24 27.12
C THR A 55 0.04 2.77 26.52
N ILE A 56 -0.29 2.28 25.32
CA ILE A 56 -1.57 2.55 24.66
C ILE A 56 -2.44 1.30 24.67
N GLU A 57 -3.73 1.48 24.92
CA GLU A 57 -4.73 0.43 24.82
C GLU A 57 -5.19 0.26 23.36
N LEU A 58 -4.87 -0.88 22.75
CA LEU A 58 -5.38 -1.29 21.44
C LEU A 58 -6.59 -2.22 21.61
N LYS A 59 -7.75 -1.83 21.09
CA LYS A 59 -8.93 -2.70 20.96
C LYS A 59 -9.02 -3.22 19.53
N VAL A 60 -8.68 -4.49 19.33
CA VAL A 60 -8.55 -5.06 17.99
C VAL A 60 -9.68 -6.05 17.74
N PHE A 61 -10.38 -5.89 16.62
CA PHE A 61 -11.37 -6.85 16.14
C PHE A 61 -10.71 -8.19 15.83
N ARG A 62 -11.34 -9.28 16.27
CA ARG A 62 -10.87 -10.64 16.09
C ARG A 62 -11.99 -11.56 15.63
N TYR A 63 -11.66 -12.46 14.71
CA TYR A 63 -12.57 -13.42 14.10
C TYR A 63 -11.77 -14.51 13.41
N ASP A 64 -12.08 -15.78 13.66
CA ASP A 64 -11.45 -16.91 12.98
C ASP A 64 -12.49 -18.01 12.70
N PRO A 65 -13.04 -18.10 11.48
CA PRO A 65 -14.10 -19.05 11.16
C PRO A 65 -13.63 -20.50 11.12
N GLU A 66 -12.32 -20.75 11.08
CA GLU A 66 -11.75 -22.09 11.00
C GLU A 66 -11.46 -22.70 12.37
N VAL A 67 -11.62 -21.94 13.46
CA VAL A 67 -11.28 -22.35 14.83
C VAL A 67 -12.52 -22.39 15.71
N GLU A 68 -12.84 -23.57 16.23
CA GLU A 68 -13.95 -23.77 17.16
C GLU A 68 -13.82 -22.85 18.39
N GLY A 69 -14.89 -22.13 18.72
CA GLY A 69 -14.96 -21.13 19.79
C GLY A 69 -14.45 -19.74 19.40
N LYS A 70 -14.03 -19.51 18.15
CA LYS A 70 -13.59 -18.20 17.62
C LYS A 70 -14.38 -17.73 16.39
N GLU A 71 -15.49 -18.41 16.09
CA GLU A 71 -16.36 -18.13 14.95
C GLU A 71 -17.21 -16.87 15.14
N GLU A 72 -17.34 -16.36 16.36
CA GLU A 72 -18.07 -15.12 16.63
C GLU A 72 -17.11 -13.92 16.73
N PRO A 73 -17.42 -12.78 16.07
CA PRO A 73 -16.65 -11.56 16.19
C PRO A 73 -16.50 -11.08 17.64
N ARG A 74 -15.28 -10.69 18.01
CA ARG A 74 -14.97 -10.15 19.34
C ARG A 74 -13.91 -9.07 19.28
N PHE A 75 -13.64 -8.43 20.42
CA PHE A 75 -12.53 -7.51 20.58
C PHE A 75 -11.57 -8.04 21.63
N ASP A 76 -10.31 -8.21 21.24
CA ASP A 76 -9.22 -8.46 22.18
C ASP A 76 -8.52 -7.13 22.49
N THR A 77 -8.03 -6.97 23.72
CA THR A 77 -7.36 -5.74 24.18
C THR A 77 -5.87 -6.01 24.42
N PHE A 78 -5.01 -5.19 23.84
CA PHE A 78 -3.56 -5.27 24.00
C PHE A 78 -3.03 -3.95 24.58
N HIS A 79 -2.16 -4.02 25.58
CA HIS A 79 -1.48 -2.85 26.14
C HIS A 79 -0.08 -2.80 25.54
N VAL A 80 0.13 -1.92 24.56
CA VAL A 80 1.35 -1.88 23.76
C VAL A 80 2.21 -0.70 24.24
N PRO A 81 3.54 -0.86 24.42
CA PRO A 81 4.42 0.25 24.74
C PRO A 81 4.36 1.31 23.65
N TYR A 82 4.23 2.57 24.06
CA TYR A 82 4.19 3.71 23.18
C TYR A 82 5.58 4.33 23.01
N PHE A 83 5.90 4.71 21.78
CA PHE A 83 7.03 5.58 21.49
C PHE A 83 6.65 6.64 20.46
N LYS A 84 7.37 7.75 20.47
CA LYS A 84 7.11 8.86 19.54
C LYS A 84 7.27 8.42 18.09
N GLY A 85 6.26 8.66 17.27
CA GLY A 85 6.26 8.30 15.85
C GLY A 85 5.80 6.86 15.57
N MET A 86 5.32 6.15 16.60
CA MET A 86 4.73 4.83 16.45
C MET A 86 3.41 4.89 15.68
N THR A 87 3.31 4.05 14.65
CA THR A 87 2.11 3.95 13.82
C THR A 87 1.16 2.85 14.33
N VAL A 88 -0.08 2.88 13.86
CA VAL A 88 -1.06 1.80 14.09
C VAL A 88 -0.51 0.45 13.61
N LEU A 89 0.19 0.42 12.47
CA LEU A 89 0.81 -0.81 11.99
C LEU A 89 1.90 -1.33 12.93
N ASP A 90 2.75 -0.45 13.47
CA ASP A 90 3.80 -0.85 14.41
C ASP A 90 3.17 -1.46 15.68
N ALA A 91 2.06 -0.88 16.13
CA ALA A 91 1.28 -1.37 17.28
C ALA A 91 0.66 -2.76 17.03
N LEU A 92 0.09 -2.99 15.84
CA LEU A 92 -0.43 -4.29 15.44
C LEU A 92 0.66 -5.35 15.31
N ILE A 93 1.83 -4.98 14.75
CA ILE A 93 2.99 -5.86 14.67
C ILE A 93 3.48 -6.23 16.08
N TYR A 94 3.60 -5.25 16.99
CA TYR A 94 3.98 -5.52 18.37
C TYR A 94 2.95 -6.43 19.07
N ALA A 95 1.65 -6.15 18.91
CA ALA A 95 0.58 -6.98 19.45
C ALA A 95 0.69 -8.44 19.00
N ARG A 96 0.91 -8.65 17.69
CA ARG A 96 1.09 -9.99 17.12
C ARG A 96 2.36 -10.67 17.65
N ASP A 97 3.49 -9.98 17.65
CA ASP A 97 4.79 -10.59 17.92
C ASP A 97 5.02 -10.86 19.41
N HIS A 98 4.37 -10.10 20.30
CA HIS A 98 4.59 -10.19 21.75
C HIS A 98 3.40 -10.70 22.56
N PHE A 99 2.16 -10.61 22.06
CA PHE A 99 0.97 -11.04 22.81
C PHE A 99 0.24 -12.22 22.15
N ASP A 100 -0.10 -12.12 20.86
CA ASP A 100 -0.85 -13.18 20.17
C ASP A 100 -0.44 -13.29 18.69
N SER A 101 0.38 -14.30 18.39
CA SER A 101 0.88 -14.57 17.04
C SER A 101 -0.20 -15.01 16.04
N SER A 102 -1.44 -15.28 16.49
CA SER A 102 -2.57 -15.58 15.62
C SER A 102 -3.25 -14.34 15.05
N LEU A 103 -2.93 -13.13 15.56
CA LEU A 103 -3.47 -11.87 15.05
C LEU A 103 -3.08 -11.67 13.58
N THR A 104 -4.09 -11.57 12.72
CA THR A 104 -3.91 -11.55 11.26
C THR A 104 -4.35 -10.22 10.64
N PHE A 105 -3.47 -9.61 9.86
CA PHE A 105 -3.73 -8.37 9.12
C PHE A 105 -2.81 -8.27 7.89
N ARG A 106 -3.22 -7.52 6.87
CA ARG A 106 -2.42 -7.29 5.66
C ARG A 106 -1.50 -6.08 5.85
N HIS A 107 -0.24 -6.22 5.49
CA HIS A 107 0.72 -5.11 5.41
C HIS A 107 1.88 -5.46 4.48
N SER A 108 2.61 -4.45 4.00
CA SER A 108 3.83 -4.67 3.21
C SER A 108 4.79 -3.48 3.25
N CYS A 109 4.48 -2.38 2.55
CA CYS A 109 5.47 -1.34 2.22
C CYS A 109 5.94 -0.46 3.39
N ARG A 110 5.12 -0.33 4.45
CA ARG A 110 5.33 0.56 5.61
C ARG A 110 5.53 2.06 5.28
N GLN A 111 5.11 2.52 4.10
CA GLN A 111 5.30 3.90 3.63
C GLN A 111 4.11 4.43 2.80
N ALA A 112 2.91 3.91 3.08
CA ALA A 112 1.65 4.39 2.48
C ALA A 112 1.60 4.40 0.95
N ILE A 113 2.14 3.35 0.31
CA ILE A 113 2.18 3.22 -1.16
C ILE A 113 1.57 1.93 -1.72
N CYS A 114 1.63 0.80 -1.00
CA CYS A 114 1.08 -0.46 -1.51
C CYS A 114 -0.45 -0.60 -1.30
N GLY A 115 -1.03 0.16 -0.37
CA GLY A 115 -2.47 0.13 -0.08
C GLY A 115 -2.97 -1.08 0.70
N SER A 116 -2.10 -2.01 1.10
CA SER A 116 -2.51 -3.29 1.69
C SER A 116 -3.05 -3.20 3.12
N ASP A 117 -2.70 -2.15 3.86
CA ASP A 117 -2.97 -1.98 5.29
C ASP A 117 -4.04 -0.92 5.56
N ALA A 118 -5.03 -0.82 4.67
CA ALA A 118 -6.23 -0.06 4.93
C ALA A 118 -7.09 -0.76 5.98
N LEU A 119 -7.45 -0.02 7.02
CA LEU A 119 -8.16 -0.48 8.22
C LEU A 119 -9.22 0.54 8.60
N PHE A 120 -10.15 0.16 9.47
CA PHE A 120 -11.08 1.09 10.11
C PHE A 120 -10.60 1.38 11.53
N VAL A 121 -10.12 2.60 11.74
CA VAL A 121 -9.42 3.00 12.97
C VAL A 121 -10.14 4.20 13.57
N ASN A 122 -10.62 4.06 14.80
CA ASN A 122 -11.39 5.07 15.53
C ASN A 122 -12.49 5.72 14.65
N GLY A 123 -13.28 4.89 13.95
CA GLY A 123 -14.43 5.37 13.18
C GLY A 123 -14.11 5.89 11.78
N SER A 124 -12.87 5.75 11.28
CA SER A 124 -12.48 6.22 9.94
C SER A 124 -11.58 5.23 9.20
N GLN A 125 -11.69 5.16 7.87
CA GLN A 125 -10.77 4.38 7.04
C GLN A 125 -9.40 5.06 6.99
N ARG A 126 -8.37 4.34 7.41
CA ARG A 126 -6.99 4.84 7.46
C ARG A 126 -6.00 3.77 7.01
N LEU A 127 -4.80 4.18 6.59
CA LEU A 127 -3.69 3.26 6.40
C LEU A 127 -2.94 3.07 7.72
N GLY A 128 -2.77 1.84 8.17
CA GLY A 128 -2.10 1.52 9.43
C GLY A 128 -0.68 2.10 9.53
N CYS A 129 0.12 1.99 8.45
CA CYS A 129 1.49 2.48 8.38
C CYS A 129 1.63 3.99 8.24
N LYS A 130 0.54 4.71 7.93
CA LYS A 130 0.52 6.17 7.83
C LYS A 130 0.04 6.81 9.12
N THR A 131 -0.85 6.12 9.83
CA THR A 131 -1.60 6.67 10.97
C THR A 131 -0.75 6.60 12.22
N GLN A 132 -0.41 7.76 12.77
CA GLN A 132 0.33 7.87 14.01
C GLN A 132 -0.59 7.64 15.20
N LEU A 133 -0.14 6.89 16.21
CA LEU A 133 -0.92 6.68 17.42
C LEU A 133 -1.18 8.00 18.17
N SER A 134 -0.26 8.97 18.05
CA SER A 134 -0.41 10.31 18.66
C SER A 134 -1.58 11.13 18.10
N ASP A 135 -2.11 10.76 16.93
CA ASP A 135 -3.19 11.48 16.26
C ASP A 135 -4.58 10.90 16.58
N LEU A 136 -4.64 9.91 17.47
CA LEU A 136 -5.83 9.12 17.77
C LEU A 136 -6.21 9.22 19.25
N ASP A 137 -7.51 9.12 19.51
CA ASP A 137 -8.03 8.97 20.87
C ASP A 137 -7.74 7.56 21.43
N ASP A 138 -7.50 7.48 22.74
CA ASP A 138 -7.40 6.23 23.51
C ASP A 138 -8.79 5.83 24.05
N PRO A 139 -9.22 4.56 23.91
CA PRO A 139 -8.50 3.44 23.32
C PRO A 139 -8.52 3.45 21.80
N VAL A 140 -7.42 3.01 21.18
CA VAL A 140 -7.30 2.88 19.73
C VAL A 140 -8.03 1.62 19.28
N ARG A 141 -9.23 1.82 18.72
CA ARG A 141 -10.09 0.76 18.19
C ARG A 141 -9.76 0.50 16.72
N ILE A 142 -9.45 -0.75 16.40
CA ILE A 142 -9.04 -1.20 15.07
C ILE A 142 -9.96 -2.32 14.60
N GLU A 143 -10.57 -2.12 13.44
CA GLU A 143 -11.54 -3.00 12.81
C GLU A 143 -11.16 -3.26 11.34
N PRO A 144 -11.62 -4.38 10.74
CA PRO A 144 -11.52 -4.58 9.30
C PRO A 144 -12.28 -3.47 8.56
N LEU A 145 -11.96 -3.27 7.27
CA LEU A 145 -12.70 -2.32 6.43
C LEU A 145 -14.20 -2.68 6.39
N PRO A 146 -15.10 -1.73 6.73
CA PRO A 146 -16.54 -1.91 6.59
C PRO A 146 -16.97 -2.28 5.16
N HIS A 147 -18.14 -2.91 5.06
CA HIS A 147 -18.82 -3.27 3.82
C HIS A 147 -18.06 -4.29 2.95
N GLN A 148 -17.18 -5.08 3.55
CA GLN A 148 -16.54 -6.24 2.93
C GLN A 148 -16.68 -7.42 3.89
N ASP A 149 -16.75 -8.63 3.33
CA ASP A 149 -16.81 -9.84 4.14
C ASP A 149 -15.45 -10.06 4.83
N VAL A 150 -15.48 -10.36 6.13
CA VAL A 150 -14.26 -10.61 6.90
C VAL A 150 -13.82 -12.05 6.67
N VAL A 151 -12.58 -12.24 6.24
CA VAL A 151 -11.97 -13.57 6.08
C VAL A 151 -11.41 -14.04 7.43
N LYS A 152 -10.61 -13.20 8.09
CA LYS A 152 -10.02 -13.47 9.41
C LYS A 152 -9.49 -12.18 10.02
N ASP A 153 -9.81 -11.93 11.28
CA ASP A 153 -9.39 -10.74 12.03
C ASP A 153 -9.58 -9.45 11.22
N LEU A 154 -8.49 -8.77 10.81
CA LEU A 154 -8.53 -7.50 10.08
C LEU A 154 -8.45 -7.69 8.55
N VAL A 155 -8.50 -8.93 8.07
CA VAL A 155 -8.42 -9.28 6.65
C VAL A 155 -9.81 -9.45 6.07
N VAL A 156 -10.13 -8.66 5.05
CA VAL A 156 -11.38 -8.74 4.30
C VAL A 156 -11.19 -9.40 2.94
N ASP A 157 -12.28 -9.90 2.37
CA ASP A 157 -12.33 -10.26 0.95
C ASP A 157 -12.25 -8.98 0.11
N MET A 158 -11.42 -9.00 -0.93
CA MET A 158 -11.21 -7.88 -1.85
C MET A 158 -11.58 -8.27 -3.29
N GLN A 159 -12.10 -9.47 -3.54
CA GLN A 159 -12.38 -9.95 -4.89
C GLN A 159 -13.37 -9.03 -5.62
N HIS A 160 -14.47 -8.67 -4.97
CA HIS A 160 -15.44 -7.72 -5.54
C HIS A 160 -14.81 -6.38 -5.90
N PHE A 161 -13.90 -5.86 -5.04
CA PHE A 161 -13.17 -4.63 -5.34
C PHE A 161 -12.35 -4.77 -6.63
N TYR A 162 -11.62 -5.87 -6.80
CA TYR A 162 -10.81 -6.10 -8.00
C TYR A 162 -11.68 -6.31 -9.25
N ASP A 163 -12.79 -7.03 -9.14
CA ASP A 163 -13.72 -7.24 -10.25
C ASP A 163 -14.26 -5.90 -10.78
N GLN A 164 -14.59 -4.96 -9.89
CA GLN A 164 -15.00 -3.61 -10.30
C GLN A 164 -13.87 -2.79 -10.92
N MET A 165 -12.64 -2.94 -10.43
CA MET A 165 -11.47 -2.28 -11.03
C MET A 165 -11.16 -2.82 -12.44
N GLU A 166 -11.36 -4.11 -12.66
CA GLU A 166 -11.15 -4.78 -13.95
C GLU A 166 -12.27 -4.48 -14.96
N SER A 167 -13.52 -4.33 -14.50
CA SER A 167 -14.69 -4.07 -15.36
C SER A 167 -14.62 -2.74 -16.13
N VAL A 168 -13.78 -1.80 -15.67
CA VAL A 168 -13.52 -0.53 -16.34
C VAL A 168 -12.31 -0.59 -17.28
N GLU A 169 -11.80 -1.80 -17.58
CA GLU A 169 -10.68 -2.07 -18.49
C GLU A 169 -9.44 -1.21 -18.15
N PRO A 170 -8.79 -1.39 -16.98
CA PRO A 170 -7.90 -0.41 -16.33
C PRO A 170 -6.49 -0.26 -16.95
N TYR A 171 -6.37 -0.39 -18.27
CA TYR A 171 -5.15 -0.33 -19.08
C TYR A 171 -5.33 0.62 -20.27
N PHE A 172 -4.21 1.10 -20.82
CA PHE A 172 -4.20 2.06 -21.91
C PHE A 172 -4.59 1.40 -23.24
N GLN A 173 -5.50 2.03 -23.98
CA GLN A 173 -6.01 1.59 -25.28
C GLN A 173 -6.01 2.78 -26.24
N THR A 174 -5.47 2.59 -27.45
CA THR A 174 -5.40 3.65 -28.46
C THR A 174 -5.47 3.02 -29.85
N ASN A 175 -6.19 3.70 -30.76
CA ASN A 175 -6.23 3.30 -32.17
C ASN A 175 -5.03 3.86 -32.95
N ASP A 176 -4.33 4.86 -32.40
CA ASP A 176 -3.23 5.58 -33.04
C ASP A 176 -1.88 5.19 -32.40
N THR A 177 -1.54 3.90 -32.47
CA THR A 177 -0.24 3.43 -31.99
C THR A 177 0.85 3.84 -33.00
N PRO A 178 1.94 4.53 -32.58
CA PRO A 178 3.07 4.82 -33.46
C PRO A 178 3.63 3.57 -34.12
N SER A 179 4.19 3.70 -35.32
CA SER A 179 4.86 2.58 -35.99
C SER A 179 5.99 2.04 -35.10
N VAL A 180 6.12 0.71 -35.03
CA VAL A 180 7.20 0.04 -34.28
C VAL A 180 8.59 0.49 -34.76
N SER A 181 8.71 0.96 -36.00
CA SER A 181 9.95 1.52 -36.55
C SER A 181 10.40 2.82 -35.86
N ASP A 182 9.47 3.59 -35.33
CA ASP A 182 9.74 4.97 -34.91
C ASP A 182 10.17 5.02 -33.43
N LEU A 183 9.79 4.00 -32.64
CA LEU A 183 10.09 3.91 -31.19
C LEU A 183 9.81 5.23 -30.43
N GLU A 184 8.86 6.02 -30.91
CA GLU A 184 8.52 7.32 -30.35
C GLU A 184 7.50 7.19 -29.21
N GLU A 185 7.60 8.08 -28.24
CA GLU A 185 6.57 8.23 -27.20
C GLU A 185 5.30 8.89 -27.78
N GLN A 186 4.13 8.50 -27.28
CA GLN A 186 2.91 9.23 -27.58
C GLN A 186 2.90 10.57 -26.84
N ARG A 187 2.71 11.65 -27.62
CA ARG A 187 2.66 13.01 -27.09
C ARG A 187 1.43 13.21 -26.20
N GLN A 188 1.62 13.96 -25.13
CA GLN A 188 0.56 14.42 -24.24
C GLN A 188 0.83 15.85 -23.83
N ASP A 189 -0.19 16.69 -23.90
CA ASP A 189 -0.17 18.06 -23.45
C ASP A 189 -0.03 18.11 -21.94
N ARG A 190 0.75 19.09 -21.49
CA ARG A 190 1.02 19.28 -20.05
C ARG A 190 -0.26 19.54 -19.26
N GLU A 191 -1.21 20.26 -19.86
CA GLU A 191 -2.52 20.54 -19.25
C GLU A 191 -3.32 19.24 -19.05
N ASN A 192 -3.38 18.38 -20.09
CA ASN A 192 -4.02 17.07 -19.99
C ASN A 192 -3.35 16.19 -18.93
N ARG A 193 -2.01 16.17 -18.90
CA ARG A 193 -1.27 15.40 -17.90
C ARG A 193 -1.59 15.84 -16.47
N GLU A 194 -1.65 17.15 -16.21
CA GLU A 194 -2.02 17.69 -14.89
C GLU A 194 -3.47 17.38 -14.52
N LYS A 195 -4.40 17.42 -15.50
CA LYS A 195 -5.81 17.05 -15.29
C LYS A 195 -5.97 15.63 -14.76
N ILE A 196 -5.29 14.64 -15.37
CA ILE A 196 -5.45 13.22 -14.98
C ILE A 196 -4.51 12.80 -13.83
N LYS A 197 -3.54 13.65 -13.46
CA LYS A 197 -2.45 13.34 -12.53
C LYS A 197 -2.92 12.75 -11.22
N MET A 198 -3.93 13.37 -10.58
CA MET A 198 -4.40 12.92 -9.28
C MET A 198 -5.05 11.53 -9.37
N SER A 199 -5.81 11.25 -10.44
CA SER A 199 -6.41 9.94 -10.61
C SER A 199 -5.35 8.82 -10.76
N THR A 200 -4.19 9.11 -11.35
CA THR A 200 -3.09 8.12 -11.48
C THR A 200 -2.47 7.69 -10.15
N ARG A 201 -2.74 8.38 -9.05
CA ARG A 201 -2.14 8.11 -7.73
C ARG A 201 -2.90 7.06 -6.92
N CYS A 202 -3.99 6.50 -7.45
CA CYS A 202 -4.76 5.48 -6.75
C CYS A 202 -3.90 4.24 -6.47
N ILE A 203 -3.79 3.86 -5.21
CA ILE A 203 -3.02 2.70 -4.73
C ILE A 203 -3.88 1.47 -4.43
N TRP A 204 -5.16 1.50 -4.85
CA TRP A 204 -6.06 0.35 -4.77
C TRP A 204 -6.31 -0.17 -3.34
N CYS A 205 -6.26 0.72 -2.36
CA CYS A 205 -6.40 0.37 -0.94
C CYS A 205 -7.83 0.05 -0.47
N GLY A 206 -8.85 0.24 -1.30
CA GLY A 206 -10.26 -0.04 -0.94
C GLY A 206 -10.92 0.95 0.03
N ALA A 207 -10.19 1.86 0.68
CA ALA A 207 -10.73 2.79 1.69
C ALA A 207 -11.98 3.56 1.21
N CYS A 208 -11.95 4.10 -0.02
CA CYS A 208 -13.07 4.83 -0.58
C CYS A 208 -14.30 3.97 -0.89
N MET A 209 -14.11 2.68 -1.16
CA MET A 209 -15.21 1.73 -1.39
C MET A 209 -15.86 1.40 -0.04
N SER A 210 -15.02 1.09 0.96
CA SER A 210 -15.45 0.85 2.33
C SER A 210 -16.20 2.04 2.94
N SER A 211 -15.81 3.28 2.65
CA SER A 211 -16.50 4.48 3.18
C SER A 211 -17.80 4.83 2.47
N CYS A 212 -18.13 4.19 1.34
CA CYS A 212 -19.26 4.57 0.50
C CYS A 212 -20.49 3.73 0.81
N ASN A 213 -21.52 4.34 1.41
CA ASN A 213 -22.78 3.66 1.74
C ASN A 213 -23.53 3.14 0.50
N ILE A 214 -23.28 3.71 -0.67
CA ILE A 214 -23.85 3.22 -1.93
C ILE A 214 -23.14 1.94 -2.39
N ALA A 215 -21.82 1.85 -2.22
CA ALA A 215 -21.05 0.65 -2.54
C ALA A 215 -21.37 -0.50 -1.57
N ALA A 216 -21.78 -0.19 -0.35
CA ALA A 216 -22.25 -1.15 0.65
C ALA A 216 -23.58 -1.85 0.31
N GLY A 217 -24.29 -1.38 -0.73
CA GLY A 217 -25.63 -1.84 -1.07
C GLY A 217 -25.64 -3.17 -1.82
N ASP A 218 -26.14 -3.14 -3.05
CA ASP A 218 -26.42 -4.36 -3.84
C ASP A 218 -25.18 -4.96 -4.54
N ASN A 219 -23.97 -4.52 -4.20
CA ASN A 219 -22.70 -4.92 -4.83
C ASN A 219 -22.70 -4.84 -6.37
N LYS A 220 -23.55 -4.00 -6.97
CA LYS A 220 -23.54 -3.76 -8.42
C LYS A 220 -22.87 -2.46 -8.81
N TYR A 221 -22.86 -1.48 -7.89
CA TYR A 221 -22.24 -0.20 -8.13
C TYR A 221 -20.74 -0.34 -8.40
N LEU A 222 -20.24 0.21 -9.52
CA LEU A 222 -18.81 0.24 -9.86
C LEU A 222 -17.95 0.78 -8.71
N GLY A 223 -18.48 1.79 -8.02
CA GLY A 223 -17.82 2.36 -6.88
C GLY A 223 -16.74 3.41 -7.20
N PRO A 224 -16.34 4.22 -6.22
CA PRO A 224 -15.48 5.37 -6.43
C PRO A 224 -14.08 5.02 -7.00
N ALA A 225 -13.47 3.91 -6.59
CA ALA A 225 -12.13 3.54 -7.05
C ALA A 225 -12.11 3.21 -8.54
N ALA A 226 -13.05 2.36 -8.99
CA ALA A 226 -13.18 1.95 -10.39
C ALA A 226 -13.54 3.14 -11.28
N ILE A 227 -14.51 3.97 -10.87
CA ILE A 227 -14.89 5.15 -11.65
C ILE A 227 -13.73 6.15 -11.74
N ASN A 228 -12.95 6.35 -10.67
CA ASN A 228 -11.73 7.15 -10.73
C ASN A 228 -10.70 6.57 -11.72
N LYS A 229 -10.52 5.24 -11.73
CA LYS A 229 -9.63 4.59 -12.68
C LYS A 229 -10.11 4.76 -14.12
N ALA A 230 -11.41 4.69 -14.35
CA ALA A 230 -12.04 4.96 -15.64
C ALA A 230 -11.86 6.44 -16.07
N TYR A 231 -12.00 7.39 -15.13
CA TYR A 231 -11.69 8.82 -15.36
C TYR A 231 -10.27 9.02 -15.89
N ARG A 232 -9.27 8.33 -15.31
CA ARG A 232 -7.87 8.43 -15.75
C ARG A 232 -7.68 8.08 -17.21
N PHE A 233 -8.47 7.16 -17.76
CA PHE A 233 -8.35 6.73 -19.16
C PHE A 233 -9.25 7.55 -20.07
N ALA A 234 -10.52 7.73 -19.70
CA ALA A 234 -11.49 8.54 -20.46
C ALA A 234 -11.05 10.00 -20.66
N MET A 235 -10.23 10.55 -19.75
CA MET A 235 -9.71 11.92 -19.85
C MET A 235 -8.26 11.99 -20.37
N ASP A 236 -7.62 10.86 -20.66
CA ASP A 236 -6.27 10.83 -21.26
C ASP A 236 -6.40 10.98 -22.77
N GLU A 237 -5.98 12.13 -23.30
CA GLU A 237 -6.14 12.46 -24.73
C GLU A 237 -5.43 11.48 -25.68
N ARG A 238 -4.44 10.73 -25.17
CA ARG A 238 -3.72 9.72 -25.94
C ARG A 238 -4.58 8.51 -26.32
N GLU A 239 -5.69 8.25 -25.61
CA GLU A 239 -6.61 7.18 -26.00
C GLU A 239 -7.45 7.55 -27.23
N GLY A 240 -7.59 8.84 -27.54
CA GLY A 240 -8.42 9.34 -28.64
C GLY A 240 -9.93 9.32 -28.32
N GLU A 241 -10.73 9.96 -29.19
CA GLU A 241 -12.16 10.17 -28.94
C GLU A 241 -12.98 8.88 -29.01
N ASP A 242 -12.64 7.93 -29.88
CA ASP A 242 -13.34 6.64 -30.00
C ASP A 242 -13.26 5.85 -28.69
N MET A 243 -12.06 5.78 -28.11
CA MET A 243 -11.86 5.09 -26.84
C MET A 243 -12.49 5.83 -25.69
N LYS A 244 -12.40 7.17 -25.65
CA LYS A 244 -13.15 7.97 -24.69
C LYS A 244 -14.65 7.64 -24.73
N GLN A 245 -15.23 7.50 -25.92
CA GLN A 245 -16.64 7.13 -26.07
C GLN A 245 -16.94 5.71 -25.54
N HIS A 246 -16.07 4.74 -25.83
CA HIS A 246 -16.17 3.39 -25.26
C HIS A 246 -16.15 3.40 -23.73
N ARG A 247 -15.21 4.14 -23.12
CA ARG A 247 -15.14 4.31 -21.66
C ARG A 247 -16.42 4.93 -21.08
N LEU A 248 -16.93 5.98 -21.71
CA LEU A 248 -18.17 6.62 -21.26
C LEU A 248 -19.35 5.63 -21.29
N ASN A 249 -19.46 4.80 -22.33
CA ASN A 249 -20.52 3.78 -22.39
C ASN A 249 -20.45 2.76 -21.24
N ILE A 250 -19.25 2.38 -20.80
CA ILE A 250 -19.07 1.51 -19.61
C ILE A 250 -19.54 2.23 -18.34
N ILE A 251 -19.14 3.49 -18.18
CA ILE A 251 -19.37 4.27 -16.98
C ILE A 251 -20.82 4.76 -16.86
N GLU A 252 -21.52 4.97 -17.98
CA GLU A 252 -22.90 5.47 -18.06
C GLU A 252 -23.98 4.42 -17.74
N GLN A 253 -23.59 3.17 -17.52
CA GLN A 253 -24.52 2.11 -17.14
C GLN A 253 -25.26 2.47 -15.84
N GLU A 254 -26.41 1.81 -15.59
CA GLU A 254 -27.27 2.06 -14.42
C GLU A 254 -26.49 2.00 -13.09
N HIS A 255 -25.52 1.09 -13.01
CA HIS A 255 -24.68 0.90 -11.83
C HIS A 255 -23.28 1.57 -11.95
N GLY A 256 -23.10 2.44 -12.93
CA GLY A 256 -21.90 3.27 -13.06
C GLY A 256 -22.05 4.60 -12.33
N VAL A 257 -21.74 5.73 -12.99
CA VAL A 257 -21.70 7.06 -12.33
C VAL A 257 -23.02 7.48 -11.69
N TRP A 258 -24.16 7.01 -12.19
CA TRP A 258 -25.49 7.46 -11.76
C TRP A 258 -25.87 7.05 -10.34
N ARG A 259 -25.26 6.00 -9.79
CA ARG A 259 -25.48 5.60 -8.40
C ARG A 259 -24.80 6.52 -7.40
N CYS A 260 -23.77 7.27 -7.80
CA CYS A 260 -23.07 8.18 -6.91
C CYS A 260 -24.02 9.29 -6.41
N GLN A 261 -24.25 9.33 -5.09
CA GLN A 261 -25.06 10.34 -4.40
C GLN A 261 -24.25 11.53 -3.87
N THR A 262 -22.98 11.67 -4.27
CA THR A 262 -22.14 12.83 -3.91
C THR A 262 -21.99 13.02 -2.39
N GLN A 263 -21.78 11.93 -1.65
CA GLN A 263 -21.63 11.94 -0.18
C GLN A 263 -20.26 12.42 0.29
N PHE A 264 -19.29 12.60 -0.62
CA PHE A 264 -17.89 13.01 -0.36
C PHE A 264 -17.04 12.08 0.53
N SER A 265 -17.62 11.10 1.23
CA SER A 265 -16.88 10.20 2.12
C SER A 265 -15.67 9.54 1.44
N CYS A 266 -15.80 9.15 0.17
CA CYS A 266 -14.71 8.57 -0.61
C CYS A 266 -13.52 9.53 -0.79
N THR A 267 -13.78 10.81 -1.01
CA THR A 267 -12.73 11.85 -1.14
C THR A 267 -12.05 12.06 0.21
N GLU A 268 -12.83 12.20 1.29
CA GLU A 268 -12.32 12.48 2.64
C GLU A 268 -11.38 11.39 3.17
N VAL A 269 -11.68 10.11 2.90
CA VAL A 269 -10.85 9.00 3.39
C VAL A 269 -9.70 8.63 2.46
N CYS A 270 -9.56 9.28 1.30
CA CYS A 270 -8.54 8.89 0.33
C CYS A 270 -7.14 9.21 0.88
N PRO A 271 -6.28 8.22 1.15
CA PRO A 271 -4.97 8.49 1.77
C PRO A 271 -3.97 9.19 0.83
N LYS A 272 -4.36 9.35 -0.44
CA LYS A 272 -3.61 9.98 -1.54
C LYS A 272 -4.25 11.28 -2.02
N ASP A 273 -5.26 11.77 -1.31
CA ASP A 273 -5.92 13.07 -1.55
C ASP A 273 -6.51 13.19 -2.96
N ILE A 274 -6.98 12.07 -3.52
CA ILE A 274 -7.59 12.04 -4.85
C ILE A 274 -8.99 12.64 -4.76
N PRO A 275 -9.36 13.64 -5.59
CA PRO A 275 -10.68 14.25 -5.56
C PRO A 275 -11.71 13.35 -6.27
N LEU A 276 -11.96 12.16 -5.72
CA LEU A 276 -12.79 11.10 -6.32
C LEU A 276 -14.18 11.60 -6.69
N THR A 277 -14.81 12.37 -5.81
CA THR A 277 -16.14 12.95 -6.06
C THR A 277 -16.11 13.90 -7.26
N GLU A 278 -15.08 14.72 -7.43
CA GLU A 278 -14.96 15.64 -8.56
C GLU A 278 -14.79 14.90 -9.87
N HIS A 279 -13.93 13.88 -9.91
CA HIS A 279 -13.76 13.03 -11.09
C HIS A 279 -15.07 12.34 -11.52
N ILE A 280 -15.84 11.82 -10.56
CA ILE A 280 -17.16 11.22 -10.81
C ILE A 280 -18.13 12.27 -11.38
N GLN A 281 -18.16 13.49 -10.82
CA GLN A 281 -19.02 14.56 -11.33
C GLN A 281 -18.60 15.03 -12.72
N GLU A 282 -17.31 15.06 -13.03
CA GLU A 282 -16.85 15.41 -14.37
C GLU A 282 -17.28 14.36 -15.39
N LEU A 283 -17.17 13.06 -15.07
CA LEU A 283 -17.69 11.98 -15.93
C LEU A 283 -19.20 12.09 -16.14
N LYS A 284 -19.98 12.41 -15.09
CA LYS A 284 -21.42 12.69 -15.25
C LYS A 284 -21.68 13.83 -16.23
N ARG A 285 -20.90 14.92 -16.16
CA ARG A 285 -21.05 16.06 -17.08
C ARG A 285 -20.72 15.68 -18.52
N GLU A 286 -19.63 14.93 -18.73
CA GLU A 286 -19.24 14.47 -20.06
C GLU A 286 -20.29 13.51 -20.65
N ALA A 287 -20.82 12.59 -19.84
CA ALA A 287 -21.92 11.72 -20.21
C ALA A 287 -23.18 12.47 -20.64
N VAL A 288 -23.60 13.48 -19.86
CA VAL A 288 -24.76 14.33 -20.23
C VAL A 288 -24.49 15.08 -21.54
N LYS A 289 -23.31 15.69 -21.70
CA LYS A 289 -22.95 16.40 -22.94
C LYS A 289 -22.98 15.46 -24.15
N ASN A 290 -22.50 14.23 -23.99
CA ASN A 290 -22.48 13.25 -25.06
C ASN A 290 -23.90 12.90 -25.52
N ASN A 291 -24.80 12.64 -24.57
CA ASN A 291 -26.20 12.33 -24.86
C ASN A 291 -26.98 13.53 -25.45
N LEU A 292 -26.60 14.77 -25.12
CA LEU A 292 -27.19 15.98 -25.70
C LEU A 292 -26.73 16.26 -27.12
N LYS A 293 -25.50 15.87 -27.52
CA LYS A 293 -25.01 16.05 -28.90
C LYS A 293 -25.75 15.18 -29.93
N PHE A 294 -26.44 14.14 -29.46
CA PHE A 294 -27.25 13.23 -30.28
C PHE A 294 -28.72 13.67 -30.43
N TRP A 295 -29.13 14.77 -29.78
CA TRP A 295 -30.46 15.38 -29.90
C TRP A 295 -30.45 16.65 -30.77
#